data_AF-A0A401TZU8-F1
#
_entry.id   AF-A0A401TZU8-F1
#
_cell.length_a   1.000
_cell.length_b   1.000
_cell.length_c   1.000
_cell.angle_alpha   90.00
_cell.angle_beta   90.00
_cell.angle_gamma   90.00
#
_symmetry.space_group_name_H-M   'P 1'
#
loop_
_entity.id
_entity.type
_entity.pdbx_description
1 polymer ?
#
loop_
_entity_poly.entity_id
_entity_poly.type
_entity_poly.pdbx_seq_one_letter_code
_entity_poly.pdbx_strand_id
1 'polypeptide(L)'
;MRAIVDGKLPEGVTGKDIILAIIGEIGTAGGTGYVLEYAGEAIRALSMEGRMTVCNMSIEGGARAGLVAPDQKAFDFLRDRPKAPKGAAWDAAMRYWETLRSDEGAHFDHELRLDAAKLPPIVTWGTSPEDVISITGFVPDPDKIADEAKRLSK
;
A
#
# COMPACT_ATOMS: atom_id res chain seq x y z
N MET A 1 -5.13 4.04 10.66
CA MET A 1 -4.56 5.05 9.74
C MET A 1 -5.04 4.78 8.32
N ARG A 2 -4.95 5.77 7.42
CA ARG A 2 -5.33 5.65 6.01
C ARG A 2 -4.31 6.28 5.08
N ALA A 3 -3.92 5.59 4.01
CA ALA A 3 -3.15 6.14 2.91
C ALA A 3 -4.04 6.31 1.68
N ILE A 4 -4.21 7.55 1.22
CA ILE A 4 -5.02 7.91 0.06
C ILE A 4 -4.09 8.21 -1.09
N VAL A 5 -4.17 7.40 -2.15
CA VAL A 5 -3.30 7.49 -3.32
C VAL A 5 -4.18 7.75 -4.54
N ASP A 6 -4.25 9.02 -4.94
CA ASP A 6 -5.09 9.49 -6.04
C ASP A 6 -4.27 9.83 -7.29
N GLY A 7 -4.92 9.81 -8.46
CA GLY A 7 -4.27 9.98 -9.75
C GLY A 7 -3.91 8.65 -10.43
N LYS A 8 -3.35 8.75 -11.64
CA LYS A 8 -2.96 7.60 -12.45
C LYS A 8 -1.47 7.34 -12.32
N LEU A 9 -1.11 6.08 -12.08
CA LEU A 9 0.29 5.67 -12.07
C LEU A 9 0.93 5.88 -13.45
N PRO A 10 2.13 6.46 -13.52
CA PRO A 10 2.93 6.49 -14.74
C PRO A 10 3.29 5.10 -15.24
N GLU A 11 3.70 5.02 -16.51
CA GLU A 11 4.22 3.78 -17.08
C GLU A 11 5.43 3.26 -16.29
N GLY A 12 5.47 1.96 -16.03
CA GLY A 12 6.54 1.31 -15.26
C GLY A 12 6.38 1.43 -13.74
N VAL A 13 5.38 2.17 -13.25
CA VAL A 13 5.10 2.32 -11.80
C VAL A 13 4.01 1.34 -11.40
N THR A 14 4.22 0.66 -10.26
CA THR A 14 3.42 -0.48 -9.80
C THR A 14 2.96 -0.32 -8.36
N GLY A 15 2.21 -1.30 -7.85
CA GLY A 15 1.86 -1.37 -6.42
C GLY A 15 3.09 -1.40 -5.50
N LYS A 16 4.22 -1.93 -5.97
CA LYS A 16 5.48 -1.93 -5.20
C LYS A 16 5.97 -0.50 -4.94
N ASP A 17 5.91 0.35 -5.95
CA ASP A 17 6.37 1.73 -5.85
C ASP A 17 5.45 2.56 -4.93
N ILE A 18 4.14 2.31 -4.97
CA ILE A 18 3.19 2.92 -4.03
C ILE A 18 3.59 2.59 -2.58
N ILE A 19 3.77 1.31 -2.25
CA ILE A 19 4.04 0.93 -0.86
C ILE A 19 5.43 1.38 -0.41
N LEU A 20 6.43 1.38 -1.29
CA LEU A 20 7.74 1.97 -0.98
C LEU A 20 7.66 3.48 -0.75
N ALA A 21 6.86 4.22 -1.54
CA ALA A 21 6.65 5.65 -1.30
C ALA A 21 5.98 5.91 0.06
N ILE A 22 4.98 5.11 0.43
CA ILE A 22 4.31 5.19 1.74
C ILE A 22 5.31 4.91 2.86
N ILE A 23 6.08 3.82 2.78
CA ILE A 23 7.08 3.45 3.80
C ILE A 23 8.19 4.51 3.89
N GLY A 24 8.62 5.09 2.77
CA GLY A 24 9.59 6.18 2.76
C GLY A 24 9.09 7.43 3.49
N GLU A 25 7.80 7.73 3.40
CA GLU A 25 7.18 8.88 4.05
C GLU A 25 6.96 8.65 5.55
N ILE A 26 6.47 7.47 5.94
CA ILE A 26 6.09 7.18 7.34
C ILE A 26 7.21 6.51 8.15
N GLY A 27 8.24 5.98 7.48
CA GLY A 27 9.29 5.15 8.05
C GLY A 27 8.82 3.76 8.47
N THR A 28 9.75 2.93 8.95
CA THR A 28 9.45 1.55 9.39
C THR A 28 8.57 1.45 10.63
N ALA A 29 8.48 2.52 11.43
CA ALA A 29 7.65 2.57 12.64
C ALA A 29 6.35 3.38 12.47
N GLY A 30 6.12 4.02 11.32
CA GLY A 30 5.01 4.97 11.13
C GLY A 30 3.62 4.37 11.23
N GLY A 31 3.49 3.07 10.98
CA GLY A 31 2.25 2.29 11.14
C GLY A 31 2.07 1.65 12.51
N THR A 32 3.02 1.80 13.44
CA THR A 32 2.97 1.13 14.75
C THR A 32 1.70 1.49 15.50
N GLY A 33 0.95 0.46 15.91
CA GLY A 33 -0.33 0.64 16.62
C GLY A 33 -1.55 0.83 15.69
N TYR A 34 -1.35 0.85 14.37
CA TYR A 34 -2.42 1.03 13.40
C TYR A 34 -2.67 -0.21 12.54
N VAL A 35 -3.91 -0.31 12.04
CA VAL A 35 -4.21 -0.96 10.77
C VAL A 35 -4.20 0.12 9.69
N LEU A 36 -3.61 -0.18 8.54
CA LEU A 36 -3.45 0.73 7.41
C LEU A 36 -4.48 0.40 6.32
N GLU A 37 -5.44 1.31 6.13
CA GLU A 37 -6.34 1.26 4.97
C GLU A 37 -5.70 1.97 3.77
N TYR A 38 -5.70 1.31 2.62
CA TYR A 38 -5.28 1.89 1.34
C TYR A 38 -6.50 2.27 0.52
N ALA A 39 -6.58 3.54 0.15
CA ALA A 39 -7.69 4.13 -0.57
C ALA A 39 -7.20 5.01 -1.73
N GLY A 40 -8.13 5.49 -2.55
CA GLY A 40 -7.84 6.39 -3.67
C GLY A 40 -7.88 5.71 -5.04
N GLU A 41 -7.85 6.54 -6.09
CA GLU A 41 -7.96 6.10 -7.49
C GLU A 41 -6.90 5.06 -7.86
N ALA A 42 -5.63 5.29 -7.50
CA ALA A 42 -4.53 4.42 -7.87
C ALA A 42 -4.66 3.03 -7.24
N ILE A 43 -5.08 2.96 -5.97
CA ILE A 43 -5.31 1.68 -5.26
C ILE A 43 -6.44 0.89 -5.92
N ARG A 44 -7.54 1.55 -6.28
CA ARG A 44 -8.63 0.93 -7.05
C ARG A 44 -8.16 0.48 -8.43
N ALA A 45 -7.26 1.22 -9.06
CA ALA A 45 -6.69 0.92 -10.38
C ALA A 45 -5.75 -0.30 -10.40
N LEU A 46 -5.17 -0.71 -9.26
CA LEU A 46 -4.33 -1.92 -9.18
C LEU A 46 -5.09 -3.21 -9.56
N SER A 47 -4.34 -4.22 -9.99
CA SER A 47 -4.81 -5.61 -10.02
C SER A 47 -4.91 -6.18 -8.60
N MET A 48 -5.45 -7.39 -8.44
CA MET A 48 -5.47 -8.04 -7.14
C MET A 48 -4.07 -8.37 -6.64
N GLU A 49 -3.16 -8.78 -7.52
CA GLU A 49 -1.75 -9.01 -7.19
C GLU A 49 -1.08 -7.72 -6.73
N GLY A 50 -1.33 -6.59 -7.40
CA GLY A 50 -0.83 -5.29 -6.97
C GLY A 50 -1.34 -4.90 -5.58
N ARG A 51 -2.62 -5.17 -5.28
CA ARG A 51 -3.19 -4.95 -3.93
C ARG A 51 -2.56 -5.88 -2.90
N MET A 52 -2.30 -7.14 -3.24
CA MET A 52 -1.60 -8.08 -2.36
C MET A 52 -0.17 -7.61 -2.08
N THR A 53 0.55 -7.07 -3.07
CA THR A 53 1.88 -6.47 -2.86
C THR A 53 1.83 -5.32 -1.85
N VAL A 54 0.88 -4.39 -2.02
CA VAL A 54 0.73 -3.25 -1.10
C VAL A 54 0.36 -3.74 0.31
N CYS A 55 -0.62 -4.64 0.44
CA CYS A 55 -1.01 -5.15 1.75
C CYS A 55 0.07 -6.00 2.41
N ASN A 56 0.82 -6.81 1.65
CA ASN A 56 1.92 -7.63 2.15
C ASN A 56 2.96 -6.76 2.85
N MET A 57 3.30 -5.61 2.25
CA MET A 57 4.35 -4.74 2.78
C MET A 57 3.89 -3.77 3.88
N SER A 58 2.68 -3.94 4.41
CA SER A 58 2.17 -3.08 5.49
C SER A 58 2.96 -3.29 6.80
N ILE A 59 3.48 -4.51 7.01
CA ILE A 59 4.24 -4.85 8.21
C ILE A 59 5.62 -4.18 8.21
N GLU A 60 6.21 -3.96 7.04
CA GLU A 60 7.48 -3.23 6.86
C GLU A 60 7.35 -1.74 7.18
N GLY A 61 6.15 -1.16 7.01
CA GLY A 61 5.81 0.17 7.50
C GLY A 61 5.38 0.19 8.98
N GLY A 62 5.43 -0.95 9.67
CA GLY A 62 5.08 -1.09 11.08
C GLY A 62 3.58 -1.29 11.38
N ALA A 63 2.73 -1.33 10.36
CA ALA A 63 1.29 -1.53 10.54
C ALA A 63 0.95 -3.00 10.84
N ARG A 64 -0.07 -3.21 11.67
CA ARG A 64 -0.52 -4.56 12.05
C ARG A 64 -1.12 -5.35 10.87
N ALA A 65 -1.77 -4.65 9.96
CA ALA A 65 -2.38 -5.21 8.77
C ALA A 65 -2.61 -4.11 7.72
N GLY A 66 -2.72 -4.53 6.46
CA GLY A 66 -3.13 -3.71 5.32
C GLY A 66 -4.51 -4.10 4.82
N LEU A 67 -5.37 -3.12 4.55
CA LEU A 67 -6.72 -3.33 4.05
C LEU A 67 -6.96 -2.54 2.76
N VAL A 68 -7.58 -3.18 1.78
CA VAL A 68 -8.16 -2.53 0.59
C VAL A 68 -9.62 -2.93 0.56
N ALA A 69 -10.53 -1.96 0.47
CA ALA A 69 -11.96 -2.25 0.35
C ALA A 69 -12.22 -3.14 -0.88
N PRO A 70 -13.06 -4.19 -0.76
CA PRO A 70 -13.38 -5.03 -1.90
C PRO A 70 -14.21 -4.25 -2.92
N ASP A 71 -13.99 -4.56 -4.19
CA ASP A 71 -14.70 -3.99 -5.33
C ASP A 71 -14.87 -5.04 -6.42
N GLN A 72 -15.38 -4.61 -7.58
CA GLN A 72 -15.62 -5.50 -8.70
C GLN A 72 -14.39 -6.30 -9.13
N LYS A 73 -13.17 -5.74 -9.04
CA LYS A 73 -11.94 -6.47 -9.37
C LYS A 73 -11.66 -7.61 -8.39
N ALA A 74 -11.91 -7.38 -7.10
CA ALA A 74 -11.80 -8.43 -6.10
C ALA A 74 -12.84 -9.54 -6.34
N PHE A 75 -14.07 -9.14 -6.67
CA PHE A 75 -15.16 -10.09 -6.96
C PHE A 75 -14.87 -10.92 -8.22
N ASP A 76 -14.43 -10.28 -9.30
CA ASP A 76 -14.10 -10.98 -10.53
C ASP A 76 -12.89 -11.90 -10.36
N PHE A 77 -11.89 -11.49 -9.57
CA PHE A 77 -10.73 -12.33 -9.24
C PHE A 77 -11.11 -13.60 -8.46
N LEU A 78 -12.09 -13.47 -7.55
CA LEU A 78 -12.60 -14.59 -6.75
C LEU A 78 -13.59 -15.47 -7.52
N ARG A 79 -14.31 -14.91 -8.51
CA ARG A 79 -15.28 -15.66 -9.30
C ARG A 79 -14.61 -16.89 -9.92
N ASP A 80 -15.35 -17.99 -9.90
CA ASP A 80 -14.90 -19.27 -10.46
C ASP A 80 -13.67 -19.93 -9.84
N ARG A 81 -13.04 -19.33 -8.82
CA ARG A 81 -11.96 -19.99 -8.07
C ARG A 81 -12.47 -21.27 -7.38
N PRO A 82 -11.62 -22.29 -7.21
CA PRO A 82 -12.04 -23.60 -6.68
C PRO A 82 -12.71 -23.54 -5.31
N LYS A 83 -12.32 -22.58 -4.45
CA LYS A 83 -12.85 -22.40 -3.09
C LYS A 83 -13.81 -21.21 -2.95
N ALA A 84 -14.16 -20.56 -4.05
CA ALA A 84 -15.14 -19.48 -4.00
C ALA A 84 -16.55 -20.04 -3.80
N PRO A 85 -17.43 -19.32 -3.08
CA PRO A 85 -18.83 -19.73 -2.96
C PRO A 85 -19.50 -19.79 -4.35
N LYS A 86 -20.56 -20.59 -4.48
CA LYS A 86 -21.26 -20.83 -5.75
C LYS A 86 -22.78 -20.64 -5.58
N GLY A 87 -23.47 -20.35 -6.68
CA GLY A 87 -24.93 -20.18 -6.70
C GLY A 87 -25.41 -19.20 -5.63
N ALA A 88 -26.45 -19.57 -4.89
CA ALA A 88 -27.03 -18.72 -3.84
C ALA A 88 -26.02 -18.29 -2.74
N ALA A 89 -24.99 -19.10 -2.46
CA ALA A 89 -23.96 -18.74 -1.51
C ALA A 89 -23.04 -17.63 -2.06
N TRP A 90 -22.82 -17.58 -3.38
CA TRP A 90 -22.09 -16.49 -4.03
C TRP A 90 -22.89 -15.19 -3.90
N ASP A 91 -24.19 -15.22 -4.18
CA ASP A 91 -25.04 -14.03 -4.08
C ASP A 91 -25.11 -13.49 -2.65
N ALA A 92 -25.15 -14.37 -1.64
CA ALA A 92 -25.09 -13.99 -0.24
C ALA A 92 -23.72 -13.39 0.14
N ALA A 93 -22.63 -13.99 -0.34
CA ALA A 93 -21.28 -13.48 -0.11
C ALA A 93 -21.08 -12.10 -0.75
N MET A 94 -21.55 -11.90 -1.99
CA MET A 94 -21.52 -10.60 -2.68
C MET A 94 -22.22 -9.51 -1.87
N ARG A 95 -23.47 -9.76 -1.43
CA ARG A 95 -24.22 -8.81 -0.59
C ARG A 95 -23.48 -8.44 0.70
N TYR A 96 -22.82 -9.41 1.32
CA TYR A 96 -22.01 -9.15 2.51
C TYR A 96 -20.73 -8.38 2.18
N TRP A 97 -19.97 -8.80 1.17
CA TRP A 97 -18.71 -8.18 0.82
C TRP A 97 -18.87 -6.73 0.35
N GLU A 98 -19.98 -6.38 -0.30
CA GLU A 98 -20.32 -4.99 -0.64
C GLU A 98 -20.45 -4.06 0.59
N THR A 99 -20.68 -4.62 1.78
CA THR A 99 -20.71 -3.87 3.04
C THR A 99 -19.33 -3.66 3.67
N LEU A 100 -18.28 -4.35 3.20
CA LEU A 100 -16.93 -4.33 3.80
C LEU A 100 -16.09 -3.13 3.37
N ARG A 101 -16.71 -1.97 3.22
CA ARG A 101 -16.04 -0.70 2.95
C ARG A 101 -16.19 0.22 4.15
N SER A 102 -15.22 1.11 4.36
CA SER A 102 -15.35 2.15 5.37
C SER A 102 -16.55 3.05 5.08
N ASP A 103 -17.27 3.41 6.15
CA ASP A 103 -18.43 4.30 6.08
C ASP A 103 -18.04 5.70 5.61
N GLU A 104 -19.00 6.41 5.03
CA GLU A 104 -18.83 7.82 4.70
C GLU A 104 -18.62 8.62 6.00
N GLY A 105 -17.54 9.42 6.04
CA GLY A 105 -17.17 10.19 7.24
C GLY A 105 -16.48 9.37 8.33
N ALA A 106 -16.08 8.13 8.07
CA ALA A 106 -15.28 7.35 9.01
C ALA A 106 -14.01 8.11 9.43
N HIS A 107 -13.77 8.15 10.74
CA HIS A 107 -12.61 8.81 11.33
C HIS A 107 -11.38 7.88 11.27
N PHE A 108 -10.25 8.44 10.85
CA PHE A 108 -8.95 7.77 10.88
C PHE A 108 -7.98 8.62 11.71
N ASP A 109 -7.27 7.99 12.64
CA ASP A 109 -6.35 8.68 13.56
C ASP A 109 -5.20 9.40 12.84
N HIS A 110 -4.86 8.93 11.64
CA HIS A 110 -3.85 9.52 10.77
C HIS A 110 -4.22 9.29 9.31
N GLU A 111 -4.05 10.33 8.49
CA GLU A 111 -4.20 10.27 7.03
C GLU A 111 -2.91 10.68 6.33
N LEU A 112 -2.48 9.85 5.38
CA LEU A 112 -1.42 10.15 4.43
C LEU A 112 -2.05 10.33 3.04
N ARG A 113 -1.58 11.32 2.26
CA ARG A 113 -2.03 11.55 0.88
C ARG A 113 -0.84 11.57 -0.07
N LEU A 114 -0.93 10.77 -1.14
CA LEU A 114 0.08 10.73 -2.21
C LEU A 114 -0.58 10.97 -3.57
N ASP A 115 0.12 11.71 -4.43
CA ASP A 115 -0.25 11.92 -5.83
C ASP A 115 0.45 10.85 -6.69
N ALA A 116 -0.31 9.86 -7.14
CA ALA A 116 0.17 8.73 -7.91
C ALA A 116 0.84 9.17 -9.23
N ALA A 117 0.39 10.27 -9.83
CA ALA A 117 0.94 10.77 -11.09
C ALA A 117 2.36 11.32 -10.94
N LYS A 118 2.80 11.61 -9.71
CA LYS A 118 4.15 12.07 -9.39
C LYS A 118 5.06 10.95 -8.87
N LEU A 119 4.56 9.73 -8.70
CA LEU A 119 5.39 8.62 -8.24
C LEU A 119 6.32 8.17 -9.37
N PRO A 120 7.64 8.18 -9.17
CA PRO A 120 8.57 7.51 -10.07
C PRO A 120 8.61 6.01 -9.75
N PRO A 121 9.29 5.19 -10.55
CA PRO A 121 9.74 3.88 -10.10
C PRO A 121 10.74 4.04 -8.93
N ILE A 122 10.58 3.23 -7.89
CA ILE A 122 11.29 3.33 -6.60
C ILE A 122 11.97 1.99 -6.28
N VAL A 123 13.17 2.08 -5.72
CA VAL A 123 13.94 0.96 -5.19
C VAL A 123 14.39 1.25 -3.76
N THR A 124 14.64 0.19 -2.99
CA THR A 124 15.34 0.31 -1.70
C THR A 124 16.85 0.19 -1.93
N TRP A 125 17.66 1.03 -1.30
CA TRP A 125 19.12 1.06 -1.52
C TRP A 125 19.95 0.68 -0.28
N GLY A 126 19.35 0.67 0.91
CA GLY A 126 20.01 0.33 2.16
C GLY A 126 19.56 -1.00 2.76
N THR A 127 19.79 -1.16 4.06
CA THR A 127 19.42 -2.35 4.85
C THR A 127 18.01 -2.24 5.44
N SER A 128 17.38 -1.06 5.38
CA SER A 128 16.03 -0.82 5.88
C SER A 128 15.02 -0.61 4.74
N PRO A 129 13.78 -1.10 4.86
CA PRO A 129 12.72 -0.83 3.89
C PRO A 129 12.36 0.66 3.73
N GLU A 130 12.69 1.52 4.70
CA GLU A 130 12.50 2.97 4.58
C GLU A 130 13.59 3.67 3.75
N ASP A 131 14.69 2.97 3.43
CA ASP A 131 15.77 3.50 2.59
C ASP A 131 15.37 3.44 1.12
N VAL A 132 14.40 4.25 0.75
CA VAL A 132 13.83 4.29 -0.60
C VAL A 132 14.42 5.42 -1.42
N ILE A 133 14.56 5.18 -2.73
CA ILE A 133 14.96 6.18 -3.69
C ILE A 133 14.35 5.90 -5.06
N SER A 134 14.13 6.95 -5.85
CA SER A 134 13.79 6.77 -7.26
C SER A 134 14.94 6.09 -8.01
N ILE A 135 14.62 5.30 -9.04
CA ILE A 135 15.63 4.70 -9.94
C ILE A 135 16.54 5.73 -10.63
N THR A 136 16.13 6.99 -10.71
CA THR A 136 16.93 8.10 -11.26
C THR A 136 17.62 8.96 -10.19
N GLY A 137 17.44 8.59 -8.91
CA GLY A 137 18.03 9.32 -7.78
C GLY A 137 19.48 8.95 -7.50
N PHE A 138 20.06 9.64 -6.51
CA PHE A 138 21.43 9.42 -6.05
C PHE A 138 21.45 8.71 -4.70
N VAL A 139 22.03 7.52 -4.65
CA VAL A 139 22.24 6.78 -3.39
C VAL A 139 23.03 7.66 -2.42
N PRO A 140 22.50 7.95 -1.21
CA PRO A 140 23.20 8.75 -0.22
C PRO A 140 24.53 8.12 0.19
N ASP A 141 25.53 8.96 0.41
CA ASP A 141 26.81 8.56 0.98
C ASP A 141 26.64 8.29 2.48
N PRO A 142 26.79 7.05 2.97
CA PRO A 142 26.55 6.72 4.38
C PRO A 142 27.37 7.58 5.33
N ASP A 143 28.62 7.92 4.98
CA ASP A 143 29.51 8.71 5.84
C ASP A 143 28.97 10.12 6.12
N LYS A 144 28.13 10.64 5.22
CA LYS A 144 27.49 11.96 5.32
C LYS A 144 26.16 11.94 6.08
N ILE A 145 25.67 10.78 6.53
CA ILE A 145 24.47 10.68 7.36
C ILE A 145 24.78 11.24 8.75
N ALA A 146 24.04 12.27 9.16
CA ALA A 146 24.27 12.98 10.44
C ALA A 146 23.92 12.12 11.66
N ASP A 147 22.88 11.29 11.57
CA ASP A 147 22.48 10.38 12.64
C ASP A 147 23.40 9.16 12.67
N GLU A 148 24.16 9.01 13.76
CA GLU A 148 25.16 7.96 13.91
C GLU A 148 24.56 6.55 13.88
N ALA A 149 23.38 6.35 14.50
CA ALA A 149 22.73 5.05 14.53
C ALA A 149 22.24 4.65 13.13
N LYS A 150 21.62 5.59 12.39
CA LYS A 150 21.25 5.38 10.98
C LYS A 150 22.47 5.12 10.12
N ARG A 151 23.56 5.88 10.30
CA ARG A 151 24.80 5.67 9.56
C ARG A 151 25.39 4.28 9.79
N LEU A 152 25.50 3.83 11.04
CA LEU A 152 26.02 2.50 11.40
C LEU A 152 25.12 1.35 10.91
N SER A 153 23.86 1.64 10.62
CA SER A 153 22.92 0.64 10.08
C SER A 153 23.03 0.44 8.57
N LYS A 154 23.75 1.31 7.84
CA LYS A 154 23.85 1.23 6.36
C LYS A 154 24.98 0.34 5.90
#